data_AF-A0A2M8L3K0-F1
#
_entry.id   AF-A0A2M8L3K0-F1
#
_cell.length_a   1.000
_cell.length_b   1.000
_cell.length_c   1.000
_cell.angle_alpha   90.00
_cell.angle_beta   90.00
_cell.angle_gamma   90.00
#
_symmetry.space_group_name_H-M   'P 1'
#
loop_
_entity.id
_entity.type
_entity.pdbx_description
1 polymer ?
#
loop_
_entity_poly.entity_id
_entity_poly.type
_entity_poly.pdbx_seq_one_letter_code
_entity_poly.pdbx_strand_id
1 'polypeptide(L)'
;MDSQKEKPLSTTFLRQLLIYSVSFFLPPLGVWPAIKYLRQSDEKSKKIGLVALFLTIISIVITSWLTISFINSFNKELGNQLNLYQGIEY
;
A
#
# COMPACT_ATOMS: atom_id res chain seq x y z
N MET A 1 -15.19 15.00 -37.18
CA MET A 1 -15.32 14.66 -35.74
C MET A 1 -13.99 14.09 -35.31
N ASP A 2 -13.11 14.96 -34.81
CA ASP A 2 -11.75 14.60 -34.40
C ASP A 2 -11.78 13.72 -33.15
N SER A 3 -11.39 12.46 -33.34
CA SER A 3 -11.27 11.48 -32.26
C SER A 3 -10.07 11.85 -31.41
N GLN A 4 -10.33 12.41 -30.22
CA GLN A 4 -9.34 12.75 -29.19
C GLN A 4 -8.59 11.48 -28.77
N LYS A 5 -7.54 11.11 -29.51
CA LYS A 5 -6.58 10.08 -29.11
C LYS A 5 -5.84 10.60 -27.89
N GLU A 6 -6.25 10.14 -26.71
CA GLU A 6 -5.60 10.46 -25.44
C GLU A 6 -4.10 10.19 -25.55
N LYS A 7 -3.29 11.22 -25.30
CA LYS A 7 -1.82 11.14 -25.36
C LYS A 7 -1.33 10.02 -24.41
N PRO A 8 -0.39 9.16 -24.83
CA PRO A 8 0.17 8.14 -23.96
C PRO A 8 0.75 8.81 -22.70
N LEU A 9 0.36 8.31 -21.52
CA LEU A 9 0.87 8.86 -20.25
C LEU A 9 2.39 8.74 -20.25
N SER A 10 3.09 9.88 -20.13
CA SER A 10 4.55 9.90 -20.06
C SER A 10 5.06 8.93 -19.00
N THR A 11 5.81 7.92 -19.43
CA THR A 11 6.50 6.91 -18.62
C THR A 11 7.85 7.43 -18.12
N THR A 12 7.86 8.68 -17.64
CA THR A 12 9.08 9.30 -17.12
C THR A 12 9.47 8.61 -15.82
N PHE A 13 10.77 8.37 -15.62
CA PHE A 13 11.34 7.70 -14.43
C PHE A 13 10.79 8.27 -13.11
N LEU A 14 10.70 9.60 -13.03
CA LEU A 14 10.17 10.31 -11.86
C LEU A 14 8.70 9.95 -11.54
N ARG A 15 7.91 9.68 -12.58
CA ARG A 15 6.50 9.35 -12.48
C ARG A 15 6.30 7.91 -12.01
N GLN A 16 7.17 7.00 -12.44
CA GLN A 16 7.21 5.62 -11.95
C GLN A 16 7.59 5.58 -10.46
N LEU A 17 8.62 6.33 -10.07
CA LEU A 17 9.06 6.44 -8.67
C LEU A 17 7.92 6.94 -7.76
N LEU A 18 7.21 7.99 -8.17
CA LEU A 18 6.06 8.51 -7.42
C LEU A 18 4.93 7.49 -7.29
N ILE A 19 4.57 6.79 -8.38
CA ILE A 19 3.51 5.78 -8.36
C ILE A 19 3.87 4.62 -7.42
N TYR A 20 5.13 4.18 -7.44
CA TYR A 20 5.60 3.09 -6.56
C TYR A 20 5.66 3.52 -5.10
N SER A 21 6.17 4.71 -4.79
CA SER A 21 6.19 5.24 -3.43
C SER A 21 4.79 5.42 -2.85
N VAL A 22 3.85 5.98 -3.62
CA VAL A 22 2.46 6.16 -3.15
C VAL A 22 1.76 4.80 -2.96
N SER A 23 2.00 3.83 -3.86
CA SER A 23 1.42 2.49 -3.73
C SER A 23 1.99 1.70 -2.55
N PHE A 24 3.27 1.91 -2.21
CA PHE A 24 3.93 1.27 -1.09
C PHE A 24 3.48 1.87 0.25
N PHE A 25 3.39 3.20 0.37
CA PHE A 25 3.15 3.88 1.64
C PHE A 25 1.67 4.12 2.00
N LEU A 26 0.73 4.10 1.05
CA LEU A 26 -0.70 4.34 1.33
C LEU A 26 -1.60 3.24 0.73
N PRO A 27 -1.87 2.14 1.45
CA PRO A 27 -2.94 1.21 1.08
C PRO A 27 -4.28 1.87 1.44
N PRO A 28 -4.94 2.59 0.51
CA PRO A 28 -5.66 2.02 -0.64
C PRO A 28 -5.38 2.72 -1.99
N LEU A 29 -4.39 3.62 -2.06
CA LEU A 29 -4.17 4.50 -3.22
C LEU A 29 -3.45 3.81 -4.39
N GLY A 30 -2.79 2.67 -4.17
CA GLY A 30 -2.21 1.84 -5.25
C GLY A 30 -3.25 1.10 -6.10
N VAL A 31 -4.48 0.94 -5.57
CA VAL A 31 -5.55 0.20 -6.24
C VAL A 31 -6.12 0.99 -7.43
N TRP A 32 -6.29 2.31 -7.30
CA TRP A 32 -6.79 3.17 -8.37
C TRP A 32 -5.91 3.17 -9.64
N PRO A 33 -4.59 3.40 -9.57
CA PRO A 33 -3.72 3.28 -10.73
C PRO A 33 -3.66 1.83 -11.24
N ALA A 34 -3.62 0.81 -10.36
CA ALA A 34 -3.62 -0.58 -10.80
C ALA A 34 -4.84 -0.90 -11.69
N ILE A 35 -6.05 -0.56 -11.23
CA ILE A 35 -7.28 -0.74 -12.01
C ILE A 35 -7.24 0.07 -13.32
N LYS A 36 -6.75 1.31 -13.27
CA LYS A 36 -6.64 2.17 -14.47
C LYS A 36 -5.70 1.57 -15.53
N TYR A 37 -4.56 1.02 -15.14
CA TYR A 37 -3.57 0.42 -16.06
C TYR A 37 -4.02 -0.96 -16.56
N LEU A 38 -4.68 -1.78 -15.72
CA LEU A 38 -5.27 -3.06 -16.12
C LEU A 38 -6.37 -2.91 -17.18
N ARG A 39 -7.07 -1.77 -17.19
CA ARG A 39 -8.17 -1.48 -18.11
C ARG A 39 -7.71 -0.98 -19.50
N GLN A 40 -6.40 -0.75 -19.70
CA GLN A 40 -5.86 -0.37 -21.02
C GLN A 40 -5.69 -1.59 -21.93
N SER A 41 -5.84 -1.38 -23.25
CA SER A 41 -5.70 -2.42 -24.27
C SER A 41 -4.25 -2.83 -24.55
N ASP A 42 -3.30 -1.97 -24.23
CA ASP A 42 -1.85 -2.21 -24.40
C ASP A 42 -1.32 -3.25 -23.40
N GLU A 43 -0.56 -4.23 -23.90
CA GLU A 43 0.00 -5.30 -23.07
C GLU A 43 1.02 -4.82 -22.03
N LYS A 44 1.79 -3.77 -22.32
CA LYS A 44 2.75 -3.22 -21.36
C LYS A 44 2.02 -2.54 -20.20
N SER A 45 0.95 -1.81 -20.48
CA SER A 45 0.08 -1.21 -19.46
C SER A 45 -0.57 -2.25 -18.56
N LYS A 46 -1.03 -3.38 -19.12
CA LYS A 46 -1.57 -4.49 -18.31
C LYS A 46 -0.53 -5.10 -17.37
N LYS A 47 0.71 -5.29 -17.83
CA LYS A 47 1.81 -5.77 -16.98
C LYS A 47 2.11 -4.81 -15.82
N ILE A 48 2.11 -3.51 -16.08
CA ILE A 48 2.32 -2.47 -15.05
C ILE A 48 1.18 -2.52 -14.02
N GLY A 49 -0.07 -2.65 -14.47
CA GLY A 49 -1.23 -2.79 -13.57
C GLY A 49 -1.16 -4.03 -12.69
N LEU A 50 -0.73 -5.18 -13.24
CA LEU A 50 -0.56 -6.42 -12.50
C LEU A 50 0.55 -6.31 -11.44
N VAL A 51 1.71 -5.74 -11.79
CA VAL A 51 2.82 -5.51 -10.85
C VAL A 51 2.39 -4.56 -9.73
N ALA A 52 1.69 -3.48 -10.06
CA ALA A 52 1.18 -2.53 -9.08
C ALA A 52 0.15 -3.19 -8.13
N LEU A 53 -0.74 -4.03 -8.66
CA LEU A 53 -1.70 -4.80 -7.85
C LEU A 53 -0.98 -5.76 -6.90
N PHE A 54 -0.01 -6.52 -7.40
CA PHE A 54 0.76 -7.45 -6.59
C PHE A 54 1.55 -6.75 -5.48
N LEU A 55 2.20 -5.61 -5.80
CA LEU A 55 2.89 -4.78 -4.83
C LEU A 55 1.94 -4.23 -3.76
N THR A 56 0.72 -3.87 -4.15
CA THR A 56 -0.32 -3.39 -3.21
C THR A 56 -0.75 -4.49 -2.25
N ILE A 57 -0.97 -5.72 -2.73
CA ILE A 57 -1.30 -6.87 -1.88
C ILE A 57 -0.18 -7.12 -0.86
N ILE A 58 1.08 -7.12 -1.30
CA ILE A 58 2.23 -7.31 -0.42
C ILE A 58 2.29 -6.20 0.64
N SER A 59 2.11 -4.93 0.24
CA SER A 59 2.11 -3.80 1.17
C SER A 59 1.02 -3.94 2.24
N ILE A 60 -0.20 -4.34 1.85
CA ILE A 60 -1.30 -4.59 2.79
C ILE A 60 -0.93 -5.68 3.80
N VAL A 61 -0.37 -6.80 3.34
CA VAL A 61 0.03 -7.91 4.22
C VAL A 61 1.09 -7.47 5.22
N ILE A 62 2.15 -6.80 4.74
CA ILE A 62 3.25 -6.32 5.60
C ILE A 62 2.74 -5.28 6.61
N THR A 63 1.95 -4.31 6.15
CA THR A 63 1.41 -3.25 7.00
C THR A 63 0.48 -3.81 8.07
N SER A 64 -0.40 -4.75 7.69
CA SER A 64 -1.29 -5.43 8.64
C SER A 64 -0.49 -6.22 9.68
N TRP A 65 0.54 -6.95 9.25
CA TRP A 65 1.39 -7.71 10.15
C TRP A 65 2.16 -6.81 11.13
N LEU A 66 2.76 -5.72 10.64
CA LEU A 66 3.42 -4.72 11.48
C LEU A 66 2.45 -4.08 12.47
N THR A 67 1.23 -3.76 12.04
CA THR A 67 0.20 -3.15 12.89
C THR A 67 -0.22 -4.10 14.01
N ILE A 68 -0.50 -5.36 13.68
CA ILE A 68 -0.84 -6.39 14.67
C ILE A 68 0.33 -6.62 15.63
N SER A 69 1.55 -6.70 15.12
CA SER A 69 2.74 -6.85 15.96
C SER A 69 2.92 -5.67 16.91
N PHE A 70 2.71 -4.45 16.42
CA PHE A 70 2.80 -3.24 17.23
C PHE A 70 1.74 -3.23 18.34
N ILE A 71 0.48 -3.52 18.01
CA ILE A 71 -0.63 -3.59 18.98
C ILE A 71 -0.35 -4.66 20.03
N ASN A 72 0.13 -5.83 19.63
CA ASN A 72 0.45 -6.92 20.55
C ASN A 72 1.58 -6.54 21.51
N SER A 73 2.63 -5.88 21.01
CA SER A 73 3.72 -5.38 21.85
C SER A 73 3.24 -4.29 22.80
N PHE A 74 2.43 -3.36 22.32
CA PHE A 74 1.85 -2.28 23.12
C PHE A 74 0.94 -2.80 24.24
N ASN A 75 0.07 -3.77 23.93
CA ASN A 75 -0.82 -4.40 24.92
C ASN A 75 -0.05 -5.18 25.98
N LYS A 76 1.04 -5.86 25.61
CA LYS A 76 1.91 -6.56 26.57
C LYS A 76 2.60 -5.58 27.51
N GLU A 77 3.10 -4.47 26.98
CA GLU A 77 3.75 -3.42 27.77
C GLU A 77 2.76 -2.77 28.75
N LEU A 78 1.57 -2.41 28.29
CA LEU A 78 0.49 -1.90 29.15
C LEU A 78 0.07 -2.90 30.25
N GLY A 79 -0.09 -4.17 29.89
CA GLY A 79 -0.46 -5.22 30.85
C GLY A 79 0.61 -5.44 31.92
N ASN A 80 1.89 -5.37 31.55
CA ASN A 80 2.99 -5.45 32.52
C ASN A 80 3.01 -4.25 33.46
N GLN A 81 2.77 -3.04 32.95
CA GLN A 81 2.70 -1.83 33.79
C GLN A 81 1.52 -1.91 34.77
N LEU A 82 0.33 -2.30 34.32
CA LEU A 82 -0.84 -2.43 35.20
C LEU A 82 -0.65 -3.49 36.29
N ASN A 83 -0.06 -4.64 35.97
CA ASN A 83 0.26 -5.67 36.98
C ASN A 83 1.27 -5.17 38.02
N LEU A 84 2.25 -4.36 37.62
CA LEU A 84 3.19 -3.76 38.56
C LEU A 84 2.46 -2.86 39.55
N TYR A 85 1.57 -1.96 39.10
CA TYR A 85 0.79 -1.09 40.00
C TYR A 85 -0.12 -1.87 40.97
N GLN A 86 -0.78 -2.94 40.50
CA GLN A 86 -1.61 -3.78 41.36
C GLN A 86 -0.80 -4.54 42.41
N GLY A 87 0.46 -4.89 42.14
CA GLY A 87 1.33 -5.59 43.09
C GLY A 87 1.92 -4.69 44.20
N ILE A 88 1.89 -3.36 44.05
CA ILE A 88 2.40 -2.40 45.05
C ILE A 88 1.30 -1.94 46.02
N GLU A 89 0.03 -2.23 45.72
CA GLU A 89 -1.13 -1.90 46.56
C GLU A 89 -1.46 -2.99 47.61
N TYR A 90 -0.72 -4.11 47.63
CA TYR A 90 -0.81 -5.18 48.65
C TYR A 90 0.36 -5.12 49.64
#